data_AF-A0A8X6PVS1-F1
#
_entry.id   AF-A0A8X6PVS1-F1
#
_cell.length_a   1.000
_cell.length_b   1.000
_cell.length_c   1.000
_cell.angle_alpha   90.00
_cell.angle_beta   90.00
_cell.angle_gamma   90.00
#
_symmetry.space_group_name_H-M   'P 1'
#
loop_
_entity.id
_entity.type
_entity.pdbx_description
1 polymer ?
#
loop_
_entity_poly.entity_id
_entity_poly.type
_entity_poly.pdbx_seq_one_letter_code
_entity_poly.pdbx_strand_id
1 'polypeptide(L)'
;MTDETSLDSLERRISKLERDIYSSAVAESENKCIEALMNVHNRLQSAVTGREKITTVFSKLDDLQKYLDPNFREHVALTETAKLNLVLLEEDRIRSAVDSLQTVKDLIQYLDSEHIRAVPSLCSKLYEVSQAQLKLQEDAAELTTETRQLIANYDNLIIAEALYVLKNDCFICIFL
;
A
#
# COMPACT_ATOMS: atom_id res chain seq x y z
N MET A 1 -4.95 1.08 -33.92
CA MET A 1 -4.82 1.96 -32.74
C MET A 1 -3.37 2.32 -32.40
N THR A 2 -2.36 1.73 -33.04
CA THR A 2 -0.93 2.08 -32.86
C THR A 2 -0.41 3.10 -33.88
N ASP A 3 -1.03 3.19 -35.08
CA ASP A 3 -0.58 4.11 -36.13
C ASP A 3 -0.81 5.59 -35.80
N GLU A 4 -1.93 5.95 -35.14
CA GLU A 4 -2.19 7.34 -34.74
C GLU A 4 -1.15 7.85 -33.74
N THR A 5 -0.74 7.04 -32.76
CA THR A 5 0.30 7.43 -31.80
C THR A 5 1.67 7.59 -32.45
N SER A 6 1.95 6.81 -33.51
CA SER A 6 3.18 6.92 -34.28
C SER A 6 3.17 8.15 -35.20
N LEU A 7 2.00 8.47 -35.77
CA LEU A 7 1.79 9.67 -36.59
C LEU A 7 1.95 10.94 -35.75
N ASP A 8 1.31 11.00 -34.57
CA ASP A 8 1.43 12.10 -33.61
C ASP A 8 2.87 12.32 -33.13
N SER A 9 3.61 11.23 -32.89
CA SER A 9 5.03 11.30 -32.51
C SER A 9 5.88 11.88 -33.64
N LEU A 10 5.59 11.49 -34.88
CA LEU A 10 6.31 11.96 -36.04
C LEU A 10 5.99 13.43 -36.33
N GLU A 11 4.73 13.83 -36.23
CA GLU A 11 4.28 15.21 -36.40
C GLU A 11 4.93 16.13 -35.37
N ARG A 12 4.97 15.74 -34.08
CA ARG A 12 5.69 16.51 -33.04
C ARG A 12 7.19 16.65 -33.33
N ARG A 13 7.82 15.61 -33.86
CA ARG A 13 9.25 15.64 -34.23
C ARG A 13 9.49 16.56 -35.42
N ILE A 14 8.61 16.51 -36.42
CA ILE A 14 8.68 17.39 -37.59
C ILE A 14 8.47 18.84 -37.16
N SER A 15 7.44 19.16 -36.38
CA SER A 15 7.20 20.51 -35.89
C SER A 15 8.36 21.06 -35.04
N LYS A 16 9.06 20.19 -34.30
CA LYS A 16 10.27 20.58 -33.56
C LYS A 16 11.43 20.89 -34.49
N LEU A 17 11.67 20.04 -35.50
CA LEU A 17 12.70 20.27 -36.52
C LEU A 17 12.43 21.53 -37.33
N GLU A 18 11.18 21.77 -37.71
CA GLU A 18 10.77 22.97 -38.41
C GLU A 18 10.97 24.21 -37.55
N ARG A 19 10.68 24.14 -36.24
CA ARG A 19 10.96 25.24 -35.32
C ARG A 19 12.47 25.50 -35.21
N ASP A 20 13.27 24.46 -35.03
CA ASP A 20 14.72 24.61 -34.83
C ASP A 20 15.43 25.12 -36.11
N ILE A 21 14.91 24.79 -37.30
CA ILE A 21 15.48 25.20 -38.59
C ILE A 21 14.91 26.55 -39.07
N TYR A 22 13.60 26.78 -38.92
CA TYR A 22 12.90 27.97 -39.45
C TYR A 22 12.62 29.06 -38.40
N SER A 23 13.09 28.94 -37.15
CA SER A 23 12.98 30.03 -36.15
C SER A 23 13.73 31.32 -36.54
N SER A 24 14.54 31.29 -37.60
CA SER A 24 15.04 32.51 -38.26
C SER A 24 14.15 32.81 -39.47
N ALA A 25 13.40 33.91 -39.38
CA ALA A 25 12.27 34.31 -40.22
C ALA A 25 12.59 34.63 -41.71
N VAL A 26 13.40 33.81 -42.38
CA VAL A 26 13.64 33.92 -43.82
C VAL A 26 13.43 32.54 -44.44
N ALA A 27 12.17 32.27 -44.77
CA ALA A 27 11.85 31.40 -45.89
C ALA A 27 12.65 31.92 -47.11
N GLU A 28 13.17 31.00 -47.93
CA GLU A 28 14.08 31.22 -49.06
C GLU A 28 15.57 31.05 -48.74
N SER A 29 15.97 29.80 -48.52
CA SER A 29 16.99 29.11 -49.34
C SER A 29 17.34 27.77 -48.71
N GLU A 30 16.96 26.68 -49.38
CA GLU A 30 17.21 25.30 -48.94
C GLU A 30 18.72 24.99 -48.73
N ASN A 31 19.61 25.86 -49.22
CA ASN A 31 21.06 25.64 -49.19
C ASN A 31 21.84 26.56 -48.24
N LYS A 32 21.26 27.63 -47.66
CA LYS A 32 22.04 28.56 -46.81
C LYS A 32 22.50 27.92 -45.50
N CYS A 33 21.73 27.01 -44.90
CA CYS A 33 22.15 26.32 -43.67
C CYS A 33 23.34 25.39 -43.94
N ILE A 34 23.28 24.63 -45.03
CA ILE A 34 24.36 23.72 -45.45
C ILE A 34 25.58 24.53 -45.87
N GLU A 35 25.40 25.59 -46.65
CA GLU A 35 26.50 26.47 -47.09
C GLU A 35 27.13 27.23 -45.91
N ALA A 36 26.33 27.72 -44.95
CA ALA A 36 26.83 28.35 -43.73
C ALA A 36 27.55 27.34 -42.84
N LEU A 37 27.01 26.13 -42.67
CA LEU A 37 27.67 25.05 -41.92
C LEU A 37 28.96 24.62 -42.60
N MET A 38 29.00 24.53 -43.92
CA MET A 38 30.17 24.17 -44.71
C MET A 38 31.21 25.30 -44.68
N ASN A 39 30.78 26.56 -44.65
CA ASN A 39 31.67 27.71 -44.44
C ASN A 39 32.26 27.71 -43.02
N VAL A 40 31.43 27.49 -41.99
CA VAL A 40 31.90 27.34 -40.61
C VAL A 40 32.83 26.15 -40.47
N HIS A 41 32.53 25.01 -41.10
CA HIS A 41 33.39 23.82 -41.13
C HIS A 41 34.72 24.12 -41.82
N ASN A 42 34.73 24.78 -42.98
CA ASN A 42 35.96 25.17 -43.68
C ASN A 42 36.78 26.20 -42.88
N ARG A 43 36.14 27.13 -42.16
CA ARG A 43 36.81 28.08 -41.26
C ARG A 43 37.37 27.38 -40.01
N LEU A 44 36.64 26.42 -39.46
CA LEU A 44 37.09 25.59 -38.34
C LEU A 44 38.24 24.70 -38.79
N GLN A 45 38.12 24.05 -39.94
CA GLN A 45 39.13 23.16 -40.50
C GLN A 45 40.40 23.93 -40.86
N SER A 46 40.31 25.12 -41.45
CA SER A 46 41.48 25.99 -41.66
C SER A 46 42.10 26.51 -40.36
N ALA A 47 41.31 26.74 -39.30
CA ALA A 47 41.82 27.09 -37.97
C ALA A 47 42.44 25.89 -37.21
N VAL A 48 42.02 24.66 -37.53
CA VAL A 48 42.49 23.40 -36.94
C VAL A 48 43.70 22.83 -37.69
N THR A 49 43.79 23.03 -39.02
CA THR A 49 44.89 22.54 -39.91
C THR A 49 46.22 23.30 -39.76
N GLY A 50 46.56 23.66 -38.53
CA GLY A 50 47.87 24.16 -38.13
C GLY A 50 48.15 24.02 -36.62
N ARG A 51 47.23 23.42 -35.86
CA ARG A 51 47.33 23.27 -34.40
C ARG A 51 46.94 21.85 -34.00
N GLU A 52 47.90 20.92 -34.05
CA GLU A 52 47.73 19.52 -33.61
C GLU A 52 47.08 19.39 -32.22
N LYS A 53 47.35 20.36 -31.33
CA LYS A 53 46.75 20.43 -29.99
C LYS A 53 45.22 20.48 -30.03
N ILE A 54 44.62 21.17 -31.01
CA ILE A 54 43.17 21.27 -31.13
C ILE A 54 42.60 19.96 -31.67
N THR A 55 43.28 19.31 -32.60
CA THR A 55 42.90 17.97 -33.10
C THR A 55 42.92 16.93 -31.98
N THR A 56 43.92 16.97 -31.09
CA THR A 56 43.93 16.11 -29.89
C THR A 56 42.85 16.48 -28.87
N VAL A 57 42.41 17.73 -28.81
CA VAL A 57 41.29 18.14 -27.94
C VAL A 57 39.95 17.68 -28.52
N PHE A 58 39.78 17.73 -29.85
CA PHE A 58 38.59 17.16 -30.52
C PHE A 58 38.51 15.64 -30.36
N SER A 59 39.62 14.90 -30.48
CA SER A 59 39.59 13.45 -30.21
C SER A 59 39.29 13.16 -28.74
N LYS A 60 39.83 13.97 -27.82
CA LYS A 60 39.51 13.87 -26.39
C LYS A 60 38.07 14.28 -26.08
N LEU A 61 37.44 15.12 -26.90
CA LEU A 61 36.04 15.53 -26.74
C LEU A 61 35.10 14.37 -27.09
N ASP A 62 35.39 13.62 -28.15
CA ASP A 62 34.67 12.39 -28.50
C ASP A 62 34.82 11.32 -27.39
N ASP A 63 36.03 11.18 -26.85
CA ASP A 63 36.28 10.33 -25.69
C ASP A 63 35.50 10.82 -24.46
N LEU A 64 35.49 12.14 -24.20
CA LEU A 64 34.75 12.75 -23.08
C LEU A 64 33.24 12.58 -23.23
N GLN A 65 32.72 12.66 -24.46
CA GLN A 65 31.32 12.38 -24.78
C GLN A 65 30.97 10.92 -24.50
N LYS A 66 31.88 9.98 -24.78
CA LYS A 66 31.75 8.57 -24.41
C LYS A 66 31.80 8.33 -22.90
N TYR A 67 32.63 9.09 -22.16
CA TYR A 67 32.66 9.02 -20.68
C TYR A 67 31.45 9.70 -20.00
N LEU A 68 30.73 10.56 -20.72
CA LEU A 68 29.50 11.22 -20.26
C LEU A 68 28.22 10.44 -20.60
N ASP A 69 28.32 9.34 -21.37
CA ASP A 69 27.19 8.46 -21.63
C ASP A 69 26.75 7.74 -20.33
N PRO A 70 25.48 7.86 -19.90
CA PRO A 70 24.95 7.21 -18.71
C PRO A 70 25.22 5.69 -18.67
N ASN A 71 25.28 5.04 -19.83
CA ASN A 71 25.52 3.60 -19.95
C ASN A 71 26.97 3.19 -19.65
N PHE A 72 27.94 4.12 -19.71
CA PHE A 72 29.34 3.83 -19.36
C PHE A 72 29.60 3.95 -17.85
N ARG A 73 28.80 4.76 -17.15
CA ARG A 73 28.91 4.96 -15.69
C ARG A 73 28.47 3.74 -14.88
N GLU A 74 27.51 2.96 -15.37
CA GLU A 74 27.06 1.75 -14.66
C GLU A 74 28.14 0.65 -14.57
N HIS A 75 29.05 0.59 -15.54
CA HIS A 75 30.11 -0.42 -15.54
C HIS A 75 31.42 -0.01 -14.83
N VAL A 76 31.66 1.30 -14.63
CA VAL A 76 32.92 1.80 -14.04
C VAL A 76 32.75 2.35 -12.62
N ALA A 77 31.54 2.72 -12.19
CA ALA A 77 31.35 3.46 -10.92
C ALA A 77 31.35 2.61 -9.63
N LEU A 78 31.41 1.27 -9.71
CA LEU A 78 31.61 0.45 -8.52
C LEU A 78 33.03 -0.11 -8.49
N THR A 79 33.97 0.78 -8.17
CA THR A 79 35.28 0.41 -7.63
C THR A 79 35.09 -0.62 -6.51
N GLU A 80 35.98 -1.61 -6.40
CA GLU A 80 35.85 -2.68 -5.40
C GLU A 80 35.74 -2.13 -3.96
N THR A 81 36.38 -1.00 -3.70
CA THR A 81 36.24 -0.23 -2.46
C THR A 81 34.84 0.38 -2.26
N ALA A 82 34.19 0.85 -3.33
CA ALA A 82 32.82 1.36 -3.29
C ALA A 82 31.79 0.23 -3.10
N LYS A 83 32.03 -0.96 -3.68
CA LYS A 83 31.24 -2.17 -3.39
C LYS A 83 31.34 -2.55 -1.92
N LEU A 84 32.55 -2.54 -1.37
CA LEU A 84 32.79 -2.91 0.02
C LEU A 84 32.17 -1.90 1.00
N ASN A 85 32.28 -0.61 0.72
CA ASN A 85 31.62 0.44 1.50
C ASN A 85 30.09 0.37 1.40
N LEU A 86 29.54 0.05 0.21
CA LEU A 86 28.10 -0.18 0.07
C LEU A 86 27.64 -1.40 0.87
N VAL A 87 28.37 -2.51 0.81
CA VAL A 87 28.04 -3.70 1.60
C VAL A 87 28.09 -3.42 3.10
N LEU A 88 29.09 -2.66 3.58
CA LEU A 88 29.19 -2.25 4.99
C LEU A 88 28.06 -1.28 5.40
N LEU A 89 27.73 -0.31 4.55
CA LEU A 89 26.64 0.63 4.81
C LEU A 89 25.28 -0.08 4.86
N GLU A 90 25.10 -1.07 3.99
CA GLU A 90 23.87 -1.85 3.85
C GLU A 90 23.82 -3.06 4.80
N GLU A 91 24.89 -3.33 5.56
CA GLU A 91 24.99 -4.50 6.44
C GLU A 91 23.85 -4.54 7.47
N ASP A 92 23.59 -3.41 8.14
CA ASP A 92 22.52 -3.30 9.13
C ASP A 92 21.13 -3.49 8.50
N ARG A 93 20.93 -2.97 7.28
CA ARG A 93 19.67 -3.16 6.55
C ARG A 93 19.49 -4.62 6.12
N ILE A 94 20.55 -5.27 5.66
CA ILE A 94 20.53 -6.69 5.28
C ILE A 94 20.28 -7.56 6.51
N ARG A 95 20.94 -7.28 7.65
CA ARG A 95 20.73 -8.02 8.91
C ARG A 95 19.30 -7.85 9.42
N SER A 96 18.78 -6.63 9.45
CA SER A 96 17.38 -6.34 9.81
C SER A 96 16.37 -7.02 8.87
N ALA A 97 16.66 -7.06 7.56
CA ALA A 97 15.84 -7.77 6.59
C ALA A 97 15.86 -9.29 6.84
N VAL A 98 17.02 -9.87 7.17
CA VAL A 98 17.15 -11.30 7.50
C VAL A 98 16.40 -11.63 8.79
N ASP A 99 16.50 -10.81 9.83
CA ASP A 99 15.76 -11.00 11.08
C ASP A 99 14.25 -10.91 10.85
N SER A 100 13.81 -9.93 10.05
CA SER A 100 12.41 -9.81 9.64
C SER A 100 11.95 -11.02 8.82
N LEU A 101 12.80 -11.55 7.95
CA LEU A 101 12.48 -12.73 7.14
C LEU A 101 12.42 -14.01 8.00
N GLN A 102 13.31 -14.11 8.99
CA GLN A 102 13.34 -15.23 9.94
C GLN A 102 12.07 -15.22 10.81
N THR A 103 11.68 -14.06 11.35
CA THR A 103 10.41 -13.94 12.08
C THR A 103 9.22 -14.30 11.20
N VAL A 104 9.16 -13.81 9.96
CA VAL A 104 8.10 -14.22 9.02
C VAL A 104 8.09 -15.73 8.79
N LYS A 105 9.25 -16.37 8.61
CA LYS A 105 9.35 -17.82 8.46
C LYS A 105 8.85 -18.57 9.70
N ASP A 106 9.18 -18.07 10.88
CA ASP A 106 8.68 -18.61 12.14
C ASP A 106 7.18 -18.36 12.32
N LEU A 107 6.61 -17.31 11.72
CA LEU A 107 5.17 -17.05 11.76
C LEU A 107 4.38 -17.92 10.75
N ILE A 108 4.98 -18.27 9.61
CA ILE A 108 4.37 -19.15 8.58
C ILE A 108 3.94 -20.49 9.18
N GLN A 109 4.74 -21.07 10.09
CA GLN A 109 4.39 -22.35 10.72
C GLN A 109 3.11 -22.30 11.57
N TYR A 110 2.71 -21.11 12.05
CA TYR A 110 1.49 -20.92 12.85
C TYR A 110 0.26 -20.61 12.00
N LEU A 111 0.45 -20.07 10.78
CA LEU A 111 -0.62 -19.76 9.83
C LEU A 111 -1.33 -21.03 9.34
N ASP A 112 -0.61 -22.14 9.20
CA ASP A 112 -1.16 -23.44 8.84
C ASP A 112 -1.65 -24.27 10.04
N SER A 113 -1.67 -23.69 11.26
CA SER A 113 -2.12 -24.46 12.41
C SER A 113 -3.58 -24.91 12.25
N GLU A 114 -3.85 -26.17 12.59
CA GLU A 114 -5.20 -26.76 12.53
C GLU A 114 -6.22 -25.92 13.30
N HIS A 115 -5.79 -25.17 14.31
CA HIS A 115 -6.65 -24.29 15.09
C HIS A 115 -7.27 -23.16 14.27
N ILE A 116 -6.52 -22.55 13.34
CA ILE A 116 -7.05 -21.52 12.43
C ILE A 116 -7.98 -22.16 11.41
N ARG A 117 -7.65 -23.36 10.92
CA ARG A 117 -8.48 -24.11 9.97
C ARG A 117 -9.77 -24.64 10.61
N ALA A 118 -9.76 -24.92 11.90
CA ALA A 118 -10.91 -25.42 12.65
C ALA A 118 -11.88 -24.30 13.07
N VAL A 119 -11.52 -23.02 12.94
CA VAL A 119 -12.37 -21.87 13.33
C VAL A 119 -13.77 -21.92 12.70
N PRO A 120 -13.96 -22.20 11.40
CA PRO A 120 -15.32 -22.27 10.83
C PRO A 120 -16.16 -23.39 11.47
N SER A 121 -15.55 -24.54 11.77
CA SER A 121 -16.23 -25.65 12.44
C SER A 121 -16.59 -25.30 13.89
N LEU A 122 -15.71 -24.59 14.60
CA LEU A 122 -15.94 -24.16 15.97
C LEU A 122 -17.01 -23.05 16.03
N CYS A 123 -17.01 -22.11 15.08
CA CYS A 123 -18.05 -21.08 14.95
C CYS A 123 -19.44 -21.70 14.76
N SER A 124 -19.57 -22.75 13.94
CA SER A 124 -20.86 -23.42 13.76
C SER A 124 -21.40 -24.02 15.07
N LYS A 125 -20.54 -24.73 15.82
CA LYS A 125 -20.89 -25.28 17.14
C LYS A 125 -21.18 -24.18 18.16
N LEU A 126 -20.42 -23.08 18.14
CA LEU A 126 -20.63 -21.95 19.03
C LEU A 126 -21.95 -21.24 18.74
N TYR A 127 -22.35 -21.17 17.46
CA TYR A 127 -23.65 -20.63 17.06
C TYR A 127 -24.81 -21.51 17.56
N GLU A 128 -24.70 -22.84 17.43
CA GLU A 128 -25.69 -23.77 17.99
C GLU A 128 -25.81 -23.64 19.52
N VAL A 129 -24.67 -23.58 20.22
CA VAL A 129 -24.65 -23.37 21.67
C VAL A 129 -25.22 -22.02 22.05
N SER A 130 -24.90 -20.95 21.32
CA SER A 130 -25.47 -19.63 21.55
C SER A 130 -26.98 -19.61 21.37
N GLN A 131 -27.50 -20.31 20.37
CA GLN A 131 -28.95 -20.44 20.17
C GLN A 131 -29.61 -21.22 21.31
N ALA A 132 -28.97 -22.28 21.80
CA ALA A 132 -29.46 -23.04 22.95
C ALA A 132 -29.44 -22.20 24.24
N GLN A 133 -28.42 -21.37 24.43
CA GLN A 133 -28.33 -20.45 25.57
C GLN A 133 -29.43 -19.39 25.56
N LEU A 134 -29.76 -18.85 24.40
CA LEU A 134 -30.88 -17.89 24.26
C LEU A 134 -32.20 -18.53 24.68
N LYS A 135 -32.50 -19.74 24.20
CA LYS A 135 -33.70 -20.49 24.60
C LYS A 135 -33.74 -20.77 26.11
N LEU A 136 -32.63 -21.25 26.67
CA LEU A 136 -32.55 -21.52 28.10
C LEU A 136 -32.76 -20.25 28.93
N GLN A 137 -32.29 -19.09 28.46
CA GLN A 137 -32.49 -17.81 29.12
C GLN A 137 -33.97 -17.35 29.06
N GLU A 138 -34.65 -17.57 27.93
CA GLU A 138 -36.09 -17.31 27.79
C GLU A 138 -36.90 -18.20 28.73
N ASP A 139 -36.67 -19.51 28.71
CA ASP A 139 -37.36 -20.48 29.58
C ASP A 139 -37.13 -20.18 31.07
N ALA A 140 -35.90 -19.81 31.45
CA ALA A 140 -35.57 -19.43 32.82
C ALA A 140 -36.28 -18.13 33.24
N ALA A 141 -36.41 -17.16 32.33
CA ALA A 141 -37.14 -15.92 32.59
C ALA A 141 -38.63 -16.20 32.77
N GLU A 142 -39.24 -17.01 31.91
CA GLU A 142 -40.64 -17.43 32.02
C GLU A 142 -40.91 -18.15 33.35
N LEU A 143 -40.14 -19.18 33.67
CA LEU A 143 -40.27 -19.92 34.93
C LEU A 143 -40.10 -19.01 36.16
N THR A 144 -39.18 -18.06 36.10
CA THR A 144 -38.98 -17.08 37.17
C THR A 144 -40.22 -16.19 37.34
N THR A 145 -40.85 -15.76 36.23
CA THR A 145 -42.08 -14.97 36.29
C THR A 145 -43.26 -15.77 36.85
N GLU A 146 -43.45 -17.02 36.43
CA GLU A 146 -44.50 -17.90 36.96
C GLU A 146 -44.32 -18.14 38.46
N THR A 147 -43.10 -18.47 38.88
CA THR A 147 -42.78 -18.68 40.30
C THR A 147 -43.06 -17.43 41.11
N ARG A 148 -42.68 -16.25 40.59
CA ARG A 148 -42.94 -14.96 41.25
C ARG A 148 -44.44 -14.65 41.34
N GLN A 149 -45.22 -14.98 40.31
CA GLN A 149 -46.68 -14.84 40.34
C GLN A 149 -47.31 -15.79 41.38
N LEU A 150 -46.84 -17.04 41.45
CA LEU A 150 -47.32 -18.02 42.42
C LEU A 150 -47.05 -17.57 43.86
N ILE A 151 -45.83 -17.05 44.12
CA ILE A 151 -45.48 -16.47 45.42
C ILE A 151 -46.38 -15.27 45.74
N ALA A 152 -46.60 -14.36 44.78
CA ALA A 152 -47.49 -13.22 45.00
C ALA A 152 -48.94 -13.65 45.28
N ASN A 153 -49.42 -14.70 44.62
CA ASN A 153 -50.75 -15.25 44.88
C ASN A 153 -50.83 -15.86 46.29
N TYR A 154 -49.80 -16.57 46.72
CA TYR A 154 -49.72 -17.13 48.07
C TYR A 154 -49.66 -16.03 49.15
N ASP A 155 -48.84 -15.00 48.95
CA ASP A 155 -48.74 -13.84 49.83
C ASP A 155 -50.12 -13.14 49.95
N ASN A 156 -50.82 -12.97 48.85
CA ASN A 156 -52.18 -12.41 48.84
C ASN A 156 -53.18 -13.27 49.61
N LEU A 157 -53.11 -14.61 49.48
CA LEU A 157 -53.97 -15.52 50.23
C LEU A 157 -53.68 -15.45 51.74
N ILE A 158 -52.40 -15.42 52.15
CA ILE A 158 -52.05 -15.25 53.57
C ILE A 158 -52.58 -13.94 54.11
N ILE A 159 -52.41 -12.84 53.38
CA ILE A 159 -52.91 -11.52 53.81
C ILE A 159 -54.43 -11.55 53.94
N ALA A 160 -55.14 -12.18 53.01
CA ALA A 160 -56.60 -12.31 53.06
C ALA A 160 -57.06 -13.11 54.29
N GLU A 161 -56.43 -14.26 54.55
CA GLU A 161 -56.70 -15.09 55.73
C GLU A 161 -56.39 -14.34 57.04
N ALA A 162 -55.23 -13.67 57.12
CA ALA A 162 -54.87 -12.87 58.29
C ALA A 162 -55.86 -11.72 58.56
N LEU A 163 -56.34 -11.05 57.51
CA LEU A 163 -57.31 -9.97 57.63
C LEU A 163 -58.70 -10.48 58.02
N TYR A 164 -59.07 -11.70 57.60
CA TYR A 164 -60.28 -12.38 58.05
C TYR A 164 -60.19 -12.75 59.54
N VAL A 165 -59.06 -13.29 60.01
CA VAL A 165 -58.84 -13.59 61.43
C VAL A 165 -58.92 -12.31 62.28
N LEU A 166 -58.20 -11.26 61.90
CA LEU A 166 -58.26 -9.97 62.62
C LEU A 166 -59.66 -9.34 62.64
N LYS A 167 -60.44 -9.49 61.55
CA LYS A 167 -61.84 -9.04 61.54
C LYS A 167 -62.71 -9.84 62.50
N ASN A 168 -62.54 -11.16 62.58
CA ASN A 168 -63.28 -12.01 63.52
C ASN A 168 -62.88 -11.72 64.97
N ASP A 169 -61.59 -11.56 65.25
CA ASP A 169 -61.11 -11.19 66.59
C ASP A 169 -61.63 -9.81 67.02
N CYS A 170 -61.66 -8.84 66.12
CA CYS A 170 -62.25 -7.52 66.39
C CYS A 170 -63.78 -7.60 66.61
N PHE A 171 -64.48 -8.47 65.87
CA PHE A 171 -65.91 -8.70 66.06
C PHE A 171 -66.21 -9.33 67.42
N ILE A 172 -65.37 -10.29 67.86
CA ILE A 172 -65.46 -10.91 69.19
C ILE A 172 -65.21 -9.87 70.30
N CYS A 173 -64.23 -8.97 70.14
CA CYS A 173 -63.95 -7.91 71.11
C CYS A 173 -65.03 -6.82 71.19
N ILE A 174 -65.87 -6.64 70.17
CA ILE A 174 -67.00 -5.69 70.20
C ILE A 174 -68.25 -6.31 70.86
N PHE A 175 -68.36 -7.64 70.84
CA PHE A 175 -69.50 -8.38 71.38
C PHE A 175 -69.31 -8.90 72.83
N LEU A 176 -68.11 -8.77 73.40
CA LEU A 176 -67.81 -9.03 74.82
C LEU A 176 -67.77 -7.72 75.61
#